data_AF-A0AAD7CYF8-F1
#
_entry.id   AF-A0AAD7CYF8-F1
#
_cell.length_a   1.000
_cell.length_b   1.000
_cell.length_c   1.000
_cell.angle_alpha   90.00
_cell.angle_beta   90.00
_cell.angle_gamma   90.00
#
_symmetry.space_group_name_H-M   'P 1'
#
loop_
_entity.id
_entity.type
_entity.pdbx_description
1 polymer ?
#
loop_
_entity_poly.entity_id
_entity_poly.type
_entity_poly.pdbx_seq_one_letter_code
_entity_poly.pdbx_strand_id
1 'polypeptide(L)'
;AHSNFSGTYFHLGGQIVYSPPTNESTFHQWSVGPLYYSALVMAEAIGASNQTQVLDLQILSLSQYTPVYGIYENDTPVRVAIVNYVDDPTGANTVNAVISMSGDLCRRP
;
A
#
# COMPACT_ATOMS: atom_id res chain seq x y z
N ALA A 1 13.20 1.67 2.46
CA ALA A 1 13.52 0.77 3.58
C ALA A 1 14.23 -0.46 3.01
N HIS A 2 15.40 -0.82 3.54
CA HIS A 2 16.20 -1.98 3.11
C HIS A 2 16.27 -2.99 4.27
N SER A 3 15.10 -3.50 4.67
CA SER A 3 15.00 -4.59 5.65
C SER A 3 13.61 -5.21 5.55
N ASN A 4 13.55 -6.53 5.43
CA ASN A 4 12.29 -7.27 5.49
C ASN A 4 11.75 -7.18 6.92
N PHE A 5 10.44 -6.92 7.05
CA PHE A 5 9.74 -6.87 8.33
C PHE A 5 8.59 -7.87 8.33
N SER A 6 8.31 -8.50 9.47
CA SER A 6 7.19 -9.43 9.63
C SER A 6 5.87 -8.74 9.96
N GLY A 7 5.93 -7.47 10.34
CA GLY A 7 4.76 -6.66 10.65
C GLY A 7 5.14 -5.21 10.91
N THR A 8 4.13 -4.34 10.87
CA THR A 8 4.24 -2.92 11.24
C THR A 8 3.07 -2.57 12.13
N TYR A 9 3.29 -1.64 13.07
CA TYR A 9 2.25 -1.14 13.97
C TYR A 9 2.26 0.38 13.94
N PHE A 10 1.10 0.97 13.65
CA PHE A 10 0.92 2.42 13.76
C PHE A 10 0.58 2.78 15.21
N HIS A 11 1.47 3.52 15.87
CA HIS A 11 1.16 4.12 17.17
C HIS A 11 0.16 5.26 16.98
N LEU A 12 -0.97 5.20 17.68
CA LEU A 12 -2.01 6.23 17.67
C LEU A 12 -2.12 6.81 19.09
N GLY A 13 -1.90 8.11 19.25
CA GLY A 13 -1.95 8.80 20.54
C GLY A 13 -2.61 10.18 20.43
N GLY A 14 -3.43 10.52 21.44
CA GLY A 14 -4.19 11.78 21.51
C GLY A 14 -5.58 11.66 20.87
N GLN A 15 -6.64 11.79 21.68
CA GLN A 15 -8.10 11.79 21.38
C GLN A 15 -8.55 11.35 19.97
N ILE A 16 -8.06 10.20 19.53
CA ILE A 16 -8.62 9.38 18.47
C ILE A 16 -8.75 8.02 19.14
N VAL A 17 -9.99 7.63 19.46
CA VAL A 17 -10.31 6.44 20.23
C VAL A 17 -9.99 5.21 19.37
N TYR A 18 -8.73 4.79 19.37
CA TYR A 18 -8.31 3.54 18.76
C TYR A 18 -8.07 2.51 19.87
N SER A 19 -9.09 1.70 20.12
CA SER A 19 -9.00 0.50 20.97
C SER A 19 -10.03 -0.52 20.50
N PRO A 20 -9.62 -1.60 19.81
CA PRO A 20 -10.51 -2.75 19.64
C PRO A 20 -10.43 -3.62 20.91
N PRO A 21 -11.53 -4.15 21.49
CA PRO A 21 -12.93 -3.74 21.54
C PRO A 21 -13.28 -3.22 22.95
N THR A 22 -13.57 -1.93 23.12
CA THR A 22 -14.28 -1.44 24.32
C THR A 22 -15.57 -0.75 23.91
N ASN A 23 -16.63 -1.01 24.66
CA ASN A 23 -18.03 -0.78 24.32
C ASN A 23 -18.45 0.71 24.44
N GLU A 24 -17.69 1.60 23.79
CA GLU A 24 -17.84 3.07 23.88
C GLU A 24 -18.30 3.72 22.55
N SER A 25 -18.70 2.91 21.56
CA SER A 25 -19.10 3.39 20.22
C SER A 25 -20.40 4.20 20.20
N THR A 26 -21.22 4.09 21.24
CA THR A 26 -22.48 4.83 21.40
C THR A 26 -22.28 6.26 21.91
N PHE A 27 -21.17 6.57 22.58
CA PHE A 27 -20.88 7.90 23.16
C PHE A 27 -19.74 8.63 22.45
N HIS A 28 -18.72 7.91 21.99
CA HIS A 28 -17.66 8.46 21.16
C HIS A 28 -17.79 7.89 19.75
N GLN A 29 -18.39 8.68 18.87
CA GLN A 29 -18.43 8.35 17.44
C GLN A 29 -17.00 8.19 16.92
N TRP A 30 -16.76 7.12 16.16
CA TRP A 30 -15.46 6.85 15.57
C TRP A 30 -15.32 7.62 14.25
N SER A 31 -14.18 8.25 14.03
CA SER A 31 -13.84 8.91 12.76
C SER A 31 -12.58 8.28 12.20
N VAL A 32 -12.63 7.88 10.92
CA VAL A 32 -11.47 7.34 10.22
C VAL A 32 -10.54 8.48 9.78
N GLY A 33 -9.28 8.43 10.23
CA GLY A 33 -8.25 9.36 9.77
C GLY A 33 -7.57 8.88 8.48
N PRO A 34 -6.82 9.76 7.78
CA PRO A 34 -6.07 9.41 6.57
C PRO A 34 -5.18 8.15 6.71
N LEU A 35 -4.61 7.92 7.90
CA LEU A 35 -3.76 6.76 8.18
C LEU A 35 -4.52 5.43 8.07
N TYR A 36 -5.81 5.41 8.41
CA TYR A 36 -6.64 4.21 8.26
C TYR A 36 -6.74 3.79 6.79
N TYR A 37 -6.89 4.74 5.88
CA TYR A 37 -6.94 4.45 4.44
C TYR A 37 -5.61 3.91 3.92
N SER A 38 -4.47 4.39 4.43
CA SER A 38 -3.15 3.80 4.09
C SER A 38 -3.07 2.34 4.54
N ALA A 39 -3.55 2.02 5.75
CA ALA A 39 -3.57 0.65 6.25
C ALA A 39 -4.52 -0.24 5.42
N LEU A 40 -5.69 0.29 5.03
CA LEU A 40 -6.67 -0.44 4.20
C LEU A 40 -6.10 -0.78 2.82
N VAL A 41 -5.50 0.19 2.12
CA VAL A 41 -4.86 -0.05 0.81
C VAL A 41 -3.77 -1.11 0.92
N MET A 42 -2.95 -1.08 1.98
CA MET A 42 -1.93 -2.11 2.18
C MET A 42 -2.51 -3.49 2.50
N ALA A 43 -3.61 -3.57 3.25
CA ALA A 43 -4.30 -4.82 3.52
C ALA A 43 -4.86 -5.44 2.22
N GLU A 44 -5.43 -4.63 1.33
CA GLU A 44 -5.92 -5.07 0.02
C GLU A 44 -4.78 -5.45 -0.92
N ALA A 45 -3.69 -4.68 -0.93
CA ALA A 45 -2.50 -4.99 -1.73
C ALA A 45 -1.89 -6.33 -1.31
N ILE A 46 -1.73 -6.58 0.00
CA ILE A 46 -1.14 -7.83 0.49
C ILE A 46 -2.12 -9.00 0.30
N GLY A 47 -3.39 -8.84 0.67
CA GLY A 47 -4.40 -9.89 0.58
C GLY A 47 -4.31 -10.97 1.67
N ALA A 48 -5.26 -11.90 1.68
CA ALA A 48 -5.43 -12.89 2.75
C ALA A 48 -4.75 -14.25 2.48
N SER A 49 -4.05 -14.40 1.35
CA SER A 49 -3.56 -15.69 0.86
C SER A 49 -2.37 -16.27 1.62
N ASN A 50 -1.69 -15.46 2.45
CA ASN A 50 -0.42 -15.78 3.13
C ASN A 50 0.73 -16.20 2.19
N GLN A 51 0.53 -16.15 0.88
CA GLN A 51 1.51 -16.52 -0.15
C GLN A 51 2.00 -15.30 -0.93
N THR A 52 1.63 -14.11 -0.45
CA THR A 52 1.94 -12.83 -1.04
C THR A 52 3.42 -12.57 -1.06
N GLN A 53 3.91 -12.14 -2.21
CA GLN A 53 5.27 -11.70 -2.39
C GLN A 53 5.24 -10.30 -3.01
N VAL A 54 6.01 -9.39 -2.43
CA VAL A 54 6.10 -8.00 -2.90
C VAL A 54 7.41 -7.81 -3.63
N LEU A 55 7.35 -7.22 -4.82
CA LEU A 55 8.51 -6.88 -5.63
C LEU A 55 8.47 -5.38 -5.96
N ASP A 56 9.52 -4.65 -5.62
CA ASP A 56 9.73 -3.30 -6.15
C ASP A 56 10.11 -3.42 -7.63
N LEU A 57 9.32 -2.80 -8.51
CA LEU A 57 9.52 -2.87 -9.95
C LEU A 57 10.59 -1.90 -10.46
N GLN A 58 11.09 -1.00 -9.60
CA GLN A 58 12.20 -0.07 -9.88
C GLN A 58 12.16 0.56 -11.28
N ILE A 59 11.02 1.17 -11.63
CA ILE A 59 10.82 1.76 -12.96
C ILE A 59 11.72 2.99 -13.12
N LEU A 60 12.79 2.86 -13.91
CA LEU A 60 13.87 3.85 -14.05
C LEU A 60 13.41 5.26 -14.46
N SER A 61 12.30 5.37 -15.20
CA SER A 61 11.75 6.64 -15.66
C SER A 61 10.79 7.30 -14.68
N LEU A 62 10.43 6.63 -13.58
CA LEU A 62 9.56 7.18 -12.55
C LEU A 62 10.37 7.88 -11.46
N SER A 63 9.73 8.87 -10.86
CA SER A 63 10.26 9.59 -9.72
C SER A 63 10.47 8.65 -8.53
N GLN A 64 11.50 8.88 -7.72
CA GLN A 64 11.66 8.21 -6.42
C GLN A 64 10.49 8.49 -5.46
N TYR A 65 9.65 9.49 -5.77
CA TYR A 65 8.42 9.82 -5.06
C TYR A 65 7.20 9.02 -5.55
N THR A 66 7.40 8.11 -6.50
CA THR A 66 6.36 7.27 -7.09
C THR A 66 6.78 5.79 -7.15
N PRO A 67 7.03 5.14 -6.00
CA PRO A 67 7.35 3.72 -5.99
C PRO A 67 6.20 2.87 -6.55
N VAL A 68 6.57 1.79 -7.24
CA VAL A 68 5.65 0.84 -7.86
C VAL A 68 6.00 -0.57 -7.40
N TYR A 69 5.03 -1.23 -6.77
CA TYR A 69 5.18 -2.58 -6.25
C TYR A 69 4.29 -3.56 -7.02
N GLY A 70 4.90 -4.61 -7.54
CA GLY A 70 4.20 -5.79 -8.04
C GLY A 70 3.88 -6.74 -6.89
N ILE A 71 2.64 -7.20 -6.82
CA ILE A 71 2.20 -8.19 -5.86
C ILE A 71 1.97 -9.50 -6.59
N TYR A 72 2.63 -10.55 -6.10
CA TYR A 72 2.56 -11.89 -6.65
C TYR A 72 2.00 -12.86 -5.61
N GLU A 73 1.23 -13.84 -6.06
CA GLU A 73 0.85 -15.01 -5.30
C GLU A 73 1.24 -16.24 -6.12
N ASN A 74 2.02 -17.15 -5.54
CA ASN A 74 2.50 -18.35 -6.23
C ASN A 74 3.16 -18.03 -7.59
N ASP A 75 4.09 -17.06 -7.58
CA ASP A 75 4.80 -16.55 -8.75
C ASP A 75 3.92 -15.92 -9.84
N THR A 76 2.62 -15.74 -9.59
CA THR A 76 1.67 -15.12 -10.53
C THR A 76 1.33 -13.70 -10.06
N PRO A 77 1.45 -12.66 -10.91
CA PRO A 77 1.07 -11.31 -10.56
C PRO A 77 -0.44 -11.23 -10.35
N VAL A 78 -0.85 -10.71 -9.20
CA VAL A 78 -2.26 -10.57 -8.84
C VAL A 78 -2.67 -9.10 -8.72
N ARG A 79 -1.76 -8.21 -8.32
CA ARG A 79 -2.04 -6.80 -8.05
C ARG A 79 -0.80 -5.94 -8.33
N VAL A 80 -1.01 -4.64 -8.56
CA VAL A 80 0.04 -3.63 -8.64
C VAL A 80 -0.35 -2.48 -7.71
N ALA A 81 0.56 -2.08 -6.82
CA ALA A 81 0.39 -0.94 -5.94
C ALA A 81 1.30 0.21 -6.40
N ILE A 82 0.70 1.36 -6.69
CA ILE A 82 1.41 2.59 -7.08
C ILE A 82 1.12 3.61 -5.98
N VAL A 83 2.17 4.14 -5.36
CA VAL A 83 2.04 5.20 -4.37
C VAL A 83 2.69 6.44 -4.93
N ASN A 84 1.94 7.52 -5.09
CA ASN A 84 2.47 8.80 -5.54
C ASN A 84 2.41 9.80 -4.40
N TYR A 85 3.57 10.19 -3.88
CA TYR A 85 3.70 11.20 -2.83
C TYR A 85 4.46 12.45 -3.32
N VAL A 86 4.42 12.71 -4.63
CA VAL A 86 4.83 14.00 -5.19
C VAL A 86 3.88 15.09 -4.68
N ASP A 87 4.44 16.07 -3.98
CA ASP A 87 3.76 17.29 -3.57
C ASP A 87 4.37 18.46 -4.36
N ASP A 88 3.68 18.90 -5.41
CA ASP A 88 4.11 20.00 -6.27
C ASP A 88 3.00 21.08 -6.29
N PRO A 89 3.26 22.28 -5.74
CA PRO A 89 2.28 23.38 -5.71
C PRO A 89 1.81 23.86 -7.09
N THR A 90 2.53 23.53 -8.17
CA THR A 90 2.16 23.86 -9.56
C THR A 90 1.16 22.89 -10.16
N GLY A 91 0.85 21.78 -9.48
CA GLY A 91 -0.04 20.72 -9.99
C GLY A 91 0.66 19.68 -10.87
N ALA A 92 1.99 19.71 -10.95
CA ALA A 92 2.79 18.73 -11.70
C ALA A 92 2.99 17.40 -10.96
N ASN A 93 1.92 16.87 -10.34
CA ASN A 93 1.92 15.63 -9.55
C ASN A 93 1.17 14.47 -10.24
N THR A 94 0.72 14.64 -11.49
CA THR A 94 -0.04 13.59 -12.20
C THR A 94 0.87 12.46 -12.65
N VAL A 95 0.46 11.21 -12.35
CA VAL A 95 1.14 9.99 -12.81
C VAL A 95 0.21 9.24 -13.76
N ASN A 96 0.68 9.05 -15.00
CA ASN A 96 0.00 8.20 -15.99
C ASN A 96 0.68 6.84 -16.04
N ALA A 97 -0.04 5.78 -15.68
CA ALA A 97 0.48 4.42 -15.67
C ALA A 97 -0.27 3.54 -16.66
N VAL A 98 0.47 2.79 -17.49
CA VAL A 98 -0.06 1.73 -18.34
C VAL A 98 0.49 0.41 -17.80
N ILE A 99 -0.40 -0.47 -17.37
CA ILE A 99 -0.04 -1.79 -16.83
C ILE A 99 -0.40 -2.82 -17.88
N SER A 100 0.60 -3.53 -18.38
CA SER A 100 0.44 -4.61 -19.36
C SER A 100 1.05 -5.90 -18.83
N MET A 101 0.33 -7.01 -18.99
CA MET A 101 0.83 -8.35 -18.66
C MET A 101 1.07 -9.12 -19.96
N SER A 102 2.27 -9.65 -20.13
CA SER A 102 2.64 -10.52 -21.27
C SER A 102 2.93 -11.93 -20.75
N GLY A 103 2.34 -12.95 -21.37
CA GLY A 103 2.23 -14.32 -20.84
C GLY A 103 3.54 -15.01 -20.42
N ASP A 104 4.66 -14.67 -21.05
CA ASP A 104 5.94 -15.37 -20.84
C ASP A 104 6.89 -14.67 -19.84
N LEU A 105 6.62 -13.40 -19.50
CA LEU A 105 7.35 -12.64 -18.45
C LEU A 105 6.56 -12.53 -17.14
N CYS A 106 5.40 -13.19 -17.09
CA CYS A 106 4.46 -13.21 -15.97
C CYS A 106 4.94 -14.06 -14.79
N ARG A 107 6.11 -14.71 -14.91
CA ARG A 107 6.79 -15.41 -13.82
C ARG A 107 8.03 -14.61 -13.44
N ARG A 108 8.23 -14.42 -12.14
CA ARG A 108 9.41 -13.72 -11.58
C ARG A 108 10.70 -14.22 -12.26
N PRO A 109 11.67 -13.33 -12.56
CA PRO A 109 12.99 -13.77 -13.03
C PRO A 109 13.71 -14.63 -11.99
#